data_AF-A0A957IHK0-F1
#
_entry.id   AF-A0A957IHK0-F1
#
_cell.length_a   1.000
_cell.length_b   1.000
_cell.length_c   1.000
_cell.angle_alpha   90.00
_cell.angle_beta   90.00
_cell.angle_gamma   90.00
#
_symmetry.space_group_name_H-M   'P 1'
#
loop_
_entity.id
_entity.type
_entity.pdbx_description
1 polymer ?
#
loop_
_entity_poly.entity_id
_entity_poly.type
_entity_poly.pdbx_seq_one_letter_code
_entity_poly.pdbx_strand_id
1 'polypeptide(L)'
;MSSSPNGRSPQHKVAVVVPMSNRAELLPDEEISLHHLTHYLGKYHRYLSVPEGLAIERPGYRLARFGPQYFGSVAAYTRLMLSREFYQRFSDYEFILIYHLDALVFSDDLDAWCDAGYDYIGPPWQVSEDTPWVKTPGVGNGGFCLRNVASCLKVLNSTRYTIEPDQYWEKYCAAHSRLDQLLNWPRKYLKYWRTFNNVDREVAKFRKNEDLFWGTRAINYYPEFKIAPVDVALQFAFEGAPRDCFKKNENTLPFGCHAWPKYDRSFWEPHLLLEN
;
A
#
# COMPACT_ATOMS: atom_id res chain seq x y z
N MET A 1 -9.53 -20.25 -5.38
CA MET A 1 -9.82 -20.05 -3.94
C MET A 1 -8.54 -20.24 -3.16
N SER A 2 -7.85 -19.14 -2.83
CA SER A 2 -6.64 -19.16 -2.00
C SER A 2 -7.05 -19.26 -0.53
N SER A 3 -6.68 -20.35 0.14
CA SER A 3 -6.88 -20.51 1.58
C SER A 3 -5.93 -19.58 2.34
N SER A 4 -6.47 -18.75 3.25
CA SER A 4 -5.68 -17.93 4.16
C SER A 4 -4.81 -18.81 5.09
N PRO A 5 -3.72 -18.27 5.68
CA PRO A 5 -2.81 -19.03 6.55
C PRO A 5 -3.47 -19.70 7.76
N ASN A 6 -4.68 -19.26 8.14
CA ASN A 6 -5.48 -19.83 9.24
C ASN A 6 -6.56 -20.83 8.76
N GLY A 7 -6.57 -21.22 7.49
CA GLY A 7 -7.53 -22.18 6.93
C GLY A 7 -8.97 -21.67 6.76
N ARG A 8 -9.28 -20.43 7.16
CA ARG A 8 -10.58 -19.78 6.91
C ARG A 8 -10.57 -19.08 5.55
N SER A 9 -11.60 -19.32 4.74
CA SER A 9 -11.89 -18.52 3.55
C SER A 9 -12.39 -17.13 3.96
N PRO A 10 -12.06 -16.07 3.21
CA PRO A 10 -12.66 -14.76 3.45
C PRO A 10 -14.20 -14.85 3.36
N GLN A 11 -14.88 -14.14 4.25
CA GLN A 11 -16.35 -14.09 4.31
C GLN A 11 -16.91 -12.88 3.55
N HIS A 12 -16.06 -11.90 3.29
CA HIS A 12 -16.39 -10.65 2.62
C HIS A 12 -15.38 -10.34 1.52
N LYS A 13 -15.83 -9.65 0.46
CA LYS A 13 -14.97 -9.30 -0.66
C LYS A 13 -13.95 -8.23 -0.31
N VAL A 14 -14.41 -7.09 0.25
CA VAL A 14 -13.53 -5.94 0.53
C VAL A 14 -13.95 -5.16 1.75
N ALA A 15 -12.97 -4.64 2.49
CA ALA A 15 -13.15 -3.58 3.49
C ALA A 15 -12.43 -2.31 3.06
N VAL A 16 -12.98 -1.15 3.40
CA VAL A 16 -12.26 0.12 3.30
C VAL A 16 -11.65 0.44 4.66
N VAL A 17 -10.35 0.71 4.69
CA VAL A 17 -9.60 1.02 5.90
C VAL A 17 -9.06 2.45 5.79
N VAL A 18 -9.50 3.31 6.70
CA VAL A 18 -9.09 4.71 6.80
C VAL A 18 -8.07 4.85 7.93
N PRO A 19 -6.78 5.05 7.63
CA PRO A 19 -5.77 5.31 8.65
C PRO A 19 -6.00 6.67 9.29
N MET A 20 -6.20 6.70 10.60
CA MET A 20 -6.29 7.93 11.38
C MET A 20 -4.93 8.30 11.95
N SER A 21 -4.77 9.59 12.26
CA SER A 21 -3.66 10.06 13.09
C SER A 21 -4.00 9.92 14.58
N ASN A 22 -3.22 10.56 15.46
CA ASN A 22 -3.43 10.51 16.92
C ASN A 22 -4.56 11.43 17.41
N ARG A 23 -5.36 12.01 16.52
CA ARG A 23 -6.48 12.91 16.84
C ARG A 23 -7.81 12.34 16.35
N ALA A 24 -8.88 12.73 17.02
CA ALA A 24 -10.23 12.28 16.70
C ALA A 24 -10.95 13.24 15.74
N GLU A 25 -10.63 14.52 15.84
CA GLU A 25 -11.17 15.58 15.01
C GLU A 25 -10.63 15.47 13.59
N LEU A 26 -11.40 15.90 12.59
CA LEU A 26 -10.99 15.97 11.19
C LEU A 26 -10.77 17.42 10.76
N LEU A 27 -9.84 17.61 9.84
CA LEU A 27 -9.64 18.87 9.15
C LEU A 27 -10.69 19.01 8.03
N PRO A 28 -10.96 20.23 7.54
CA PRO A 28 -11.97 20.46 6.49
C PRO A 28 -11.77 19.59 5.24
N ASP A 29 -10.53 19.49 4.74
CA ASP A 29 -10.23 18.65 3.57
C ASP A 29 -10.42 17.14 3.86
N GLU A 30 -10.26 16.72 5.12
CA GLU A 30 -10.48 15.33 5.53
C GLU A 30 -11.96 14.98 5.62
N GLU A 31 -12.80 15.94 6.03
CA GLU A 31 -14.25 15.80 5.98
C GLU A 31 -14.75 15.68 4.54
N ILE A 32 -14.19 16.46 3.61
CA ILE A 32 -14.47 16.33 2.16
C ILE A 32 -14.10 14.91 1.69
N SER A 33 -12.90 14.43 2.01
CA SER A 33 -12.45 13.09 1.66
C SER A 33 -13.38 11.99 2.22
N LEU A 34 -13.82 12.11 3.48
CA LEU A 34 -14.76 11.16 4.06
C LEU A 34 -16.18 11.27 3.48
N HIS A 35 -16.59 12.47 3.05
CA HIS A 35 -17.87 12.65 2.39
C HIS A 35 -17.90 11.91 1.05
N HIS A 36 -16.84 12.04 0.23
CA HIS A 36 -16.66 11.23 -0.98
C HIS A 36 -16.69 9.74 -0.69
N LEU A 37 -15.92 9.29 0.31
CA LEU A 37 -15.91 7.89 0.71
C LEU A 37 -17.30 7.38 1.09
N THR A 38 -18.06 8.19 1.83
CA THR A 38 -19.39 7.83 2.32
C THR A 38 -20.42 7.80 1.20
N HIS A 39 -20.33 8.74 0.26
CA HIS A 39 -21.21 8.84 -0.89
C HIS A 39 -21.05 7.63 -1.83
N TYR A 40 -19.82 7.37 -2.29
CA TYR A 40 -19.57 6.34 -3.31
C TYR A 40 -19.41 4.94 -2.73
N LEU A 41 -18.75 4.81 -1.57
CA LEU A 41 -18.39 3.51 -0.99
C LEU A 41 -19.18 3.21 0.30
N GLY A 42 -20.34 3.85 0.47
CA GLY A 42 -21.21 3.71 1.64
C GLY A 42 -21.69 2.29 1.93
N LYS A 43 -21.82 1.46 0.88
CA LYS A 43 -22.28 0.06 0.96
C LYS A 43 -21.25 -0.90 1.55
N TYR A 44 -19.96 -0.53 1.56
CA TYR A 44 -18.88 -1.40 2.03
C TYR A 44 -18.63 -1.25 3.53
N HIS A 45 -18.08 -2.30 4.16
CA HIS A 45 -17.60 -2.20 5.53
C HIS A 45 -16.42 -1.22 5.60
N ARG A 46 -16.57 -0.19 6.43
CA ARG A 46 -15.55 0.86 6.61
C ARG A 46 -14.98 0.79 8.02
N TYR A 47 -13.65 0.88 8.11
CA TYR A 47 -12.92 0.83 9.37
C TYR A 47 -12.06 2.08 9.53
N LEU A 48 -12.04 2.64 10.73
CA LEU A 48 -11.00 3.57 11.15
C LEU A 48 -9.86 2.76 11.79
N SER A 49 -8.66 2.86 11.22
CA SER A 49 -7.45 2.32 11.84
C SER A 49 -6.89 3.36 12.81
N VAL A 50 -7.04 3.10 14.10
CA VAL A 50 -6.80 4.09 15.18
C VAL A 50 -5.87 3.54 16.26
N PRO A 51 -5.15 4.41 17.00
CA PRO A 51 -4.39 3.96 18.16
C PRO A 51 -5.32 3.39 19.24
N GLU A 52 -4.84 2.36 19.94
CA GLU A 52 -5.42 1.90 21.19
C GLU A 52 -5.56 3.08 22.17
N GLY A 53 -6.71 3.16 22.85
CA GLY A 53 -7.00 4.23 23.80
C GLY A 53 -7.54 5.53 23.18
N LEU A 54 -7.49 5.74 21.86
CA LEU A 54 -8.13 6.92 21.26
C LEU A 54 -9.65 6.82 21.37
N ALA A 55 -10.25 7.78 22.07
CA ALA A 55 -11.69 7.96 22.18
C ALA A 55 -12.20 8.59 20.89
N ILE A 56 -12.89 7.80 20.08
CA ILE A 56 -13.49 8.24 18.82
C ILE A 56 -14.72 7.38 18.56
N GLU A 57 -15.79 8.05 18.14
CA GLU A 57 -16.99 7.43 17.62
C GLU A 57 -17.32 8.11 16.29
N ARG A 58 -17.55 7.30 15.26
CA ARG A 58 -17.94 7.80 13.95
C ARG A 58 -19.01 6.86 13.38
N PRO A 59 -20.28 7.30 13.31
CA PRO A 59 -21.35 6.49 12.75
C PRO A 59 -21.02 5.99 11.35
N GLY A 60 -21.33 4.73 11.08
CA GLY A 60 -21.01 4.08 9.80
C GLY A 60 -19.59 3.50 9.71
N TYR A 61 -18.74 3.72 10.72
CA TYR A 61 -17.38 3.16 10.78
C TYR A 61 -17.20 2.21 11.95
N ARG A 62 -16.50 1.11 11.69
CA ARG A 62 -15.99 0.19 12.73
C ARG A 62 -14.58 0.64 13.15
N LEU A 63 -14.11 0.24 14.33
CA LEU A 63 -12.77 0.57 14.79
C LEU A 63 -11.83 -0.62 14.65
N ALA A 64 -10.69 -0.42 13.99
CA ALA A 64 -9.56 -1.34 14.00
C ALA A 64 -8.44 -0.71 14.84
N ARG A 65 -8.27 -1.21 16.08
CA ARG A 65 -7.31 -0.64 17.03
C ARG A 65 -5.94 -1.32 16.93
N PHE A 66 -4.88 -0.52 16.92
CA PHE A 66 -3.50 -1.01 16.90
C PHE A 66 -2.66 -0.27 17.95
N GLY A 67 -1.55 -0.87 18.36
CA GLY A 67 -0.66 -0.28 19.36
C GLY A 67 -0.18 1.13 18.97
N PRO A 68 -0.04 2.06 19.92
CA PRO A 68 0.29 3.47 19.66
C PRO A 68 1.64 3.66 18.95
N GLN A 69 2.55 2.67 19.01
CA GLN A 69 3.83 2.67 18.30
C GLN A 69 3.71 2.70 16.77
N TYR A 70 2.52 2.49 16.21
CA TYR A 70 2.25 2.49 14.78
C TYR A 70 1.81 3.86 14.22
N PHE A 71 1.64 4.86 15.08
CA PHE A 71 1.07 6.15 14.71
C PHE A 71 2.06 7.31 14.93
N GLY A 72 1.73 8.48 14.38
CA GLY A 72 2.48 9.73 14.58
C GLY A 72 3.69 9.97 13.67
N SER A 73 4.03 9.03 12.78
CA SER A 73 5.05 9.27 11.73
C SER A 73 4.89 8.31 10.56
N VAL A 74 5.40 8.70 9.38
CA VAL A 74 5.44 7.83 8.20
C VAL A 74 6.15 6.51 8.50
N ALA A 75 7.29 6.56 9.21
CA ALA A 75 8.02 5.35 9.59
C ALA A 75 7.24 4.43 10.55
N ALA A 76 6.36 4.98 11.40
CA ALA A 76 5.48 4.20 12.25
C ALA A 76 4.35 3.54 11.44
N TYR A 77 3.75 4.30 10.52
CA TYR A 77 2.74 3.80 9.60
C TYR A 77 3.26 2.68 8.71
N THR A 78 4.47 2.83 8.14
CA THR A 78 5.13 1.78 7.35
C THR A 78 5.31 0.50 8.16
N ARG A 79 5.65 0.57 9.46
CA ARG A 79 5.72 -0.62 10.32
C ARG A 79 4.38 -1.33 10.45
N LEU A 80 3.27 -0.60 10.53
CA LEU A 80 1.93 -1.19 10.59
C LEU A 80 1.58 -1.87 9.27
N MET A 81 1.80 -1.18 8.16
CA MET A 81 1.48 -1.67 6.81
C MET A 81 2.35 -2.84 6.35
N LEU A 82 3.48 -3.09 7.03
CA LEU A 82 4.35 -4.26 6.83
C LEU A 82 4.24 -5.27 7.98
N SER A 83 3.29 -5.10 8.90
CA SER A 83 3.05 -6.05 9.99
C SER A 83 2.07 -7.14 9.58
N ARG A 84 2.28 -8.36 10.08
CA ARG A 84 1.30 -9.45 9.94
C ARG A 84 0.00 -9.14 10.68
N GLU A 85 0.12 -8.48 11.83
CA GLU A 85 -1.00 -8.09 12.69
C GLU A 85 -2.06 -7.30 11.92
N PHE A 86 -1.64 -6.34 11.10
CA PHE A 86 -2.54 -5.55 10.28
C PHE A 86 -3.36 -6.42 9.32
N TYR A 87 -2.72 -7.26 8.51
CA TYR A 87 -3.45 -8.11 7.55
C TYR A 87 -4.25 -9.24 8.24
N GLN A 88 -3.76 -9.77 9.36
CA GLN A 88 -4.51 -10.74 10.16
C GLN A 88 -5.81 -10.14 10.70
N ARG A 89 -5.81 -8.85 11.08
CA ARG A 89 -7.02 -8.13 11.52
C ARG A 89 -8.12 -8.10 10.46
N PHE A 90 -7.75 -8.12 9.18
CA PHE A 90 -8.67 -8.09 8.05
C PHE A 90 -8.76 -9.43 7.31
N SER A 91 -8.38 -10.54 7.95
CA SER A 91 -8.35 -11.87 7.31
C SER A 91 -9.72 -12.44 6.92
N ASP A 92 -10.82 -11.85 7.42
CA ASP A 92 -12.18 -12.16 6.97
C ASP A 92 -12.53 -11.50 5.62
N TYR A 93 -11.65 -10.64 5.08
CA TYR A 93 -11.81 -9.99 3.77
C TYR A 93 -10.80 -10.51 2.75
N GLU A 94 -11.21 -10.62 1.49
CA GLU A 94 -10.28 -10.93 0.41
C GLU A 94 -9.36 -9.73 0.11
N PHE A 95 -9.94 -8.53 0.08
CA PHE A 95 -9.25 -7.29 -0.19
C PHE A 95 -9.43 -6.24 0.91
N ILE A 96 -8.49 -5.31 0.97
CA ILE A 96 -8.63 -4.05 1.68
C ILE A 96 -8.30 -2.89 0.75
N LEU A 97 -9.14 -1.86 0.75
CA LEU A 97 -8.82 -0.55 0.19
C LEU A 97 -8.27 0.33 1.31
N ILE A 98 -7.00 0.71 1.22
CA ILE A 98 -6.46 1.77 2.06
C ILE A 98 -6.93 3.10 1.48
N TYR A 99 -7.55 3.94 2.32
CA TYR A 99 -8.10 5.25 1.96
C TYR A 99 -7.63 6.29 2.97
N HIS A 100 -6.61 7.08 2.64
CA HIS A 100 -6.15 8.18 3.49
C HIS A 100 -7.13 9.35 3.44
N LEU A 101 -7.07 10.22 4.44
CA LEU A 101 -7.98 11.35 4.57
C LEU A 101 -7.66 12.50 3.61
N ASP A 102 -6.66 12.35 2.76
CA ASP A 102 -6.35 13.21 1.61
C ASP A 102 -6.58 12.47 0.27
N ALA A 103 -7.40 11.43 0.27
CA ALA A 103 -7.85 10.71 -0.92
C ALA A 103 -9.30 11.07 -1.31
N LEU A 104 -9.62 10.94 -2.60
CA LEU A 104 -10.99 11.02 -3.12
C LEU A 104 -11.35 9.74 -3.88
N VAL A 105 -12.63 9.42 -3.94
CA VAL A 105 -13.21 8.38 -4.80
C VAL A 105 -14.35 9.00 -5.61
N PHE A 106 -14.56 8.53 -6.84
CA PHE A 106 -15.47 9.13 -7.81
C PHE A 106 -16.52 8.16 -8.40
N SER A 107 -16.50 6.87 -8.03
CA SER A 107 -17.52 5.89 -8.41
C SER A 107 -17.62 4.74 -7.39
N ASP A 108 -18.62 3.88 -7.51
CA ASP A 108 -18.84 2.74 -6.61
C ASP A 108 -18.25 1.40 -7.13
N ASP A 109 -17.34 1.47 -8.10
CA ASP A 109 -16.75 0.36 -8.86
C ASP A 109 -15.71 -0.49 -8.09
N LEU A 110 -15.64 -0.37 -6.76
CA LEU A 110 -14.65 -1.08 -5.94
C LEU A 110 -14.71 -2.62 -6.12
N ASP A 111 -15.90 -3.18 -6.32
CA ASP A 111 -16.07 -4.61 -6.61
C ASP A 111 -15.39 -5.02 -7.94
N ALA A 112 -15.45 -4.17 -8.97
CA ALA A 112 -14.79 -4.43 -10.25
C ALA A 112 -13.27 -4.41 -10.11
N TRP A 113 -12.73 -3.50 -9.27
CA TRP A 113 -11.30 -3.46 -8.98
C TRP A 113 -10.80 -4.68 -8.21
N CYS A 114 -11.62 -5.23 -7.32
CA CYS A 114 -11.32 -6.51 -6.67
C CYS A 114 -11.29 -7.67 -7.69
N ASP A 115 -12.19 -7.65 -8.68
CA ASP A 115 -12.27 -8.69 -9.72
C ASP A 115 -11.20 -8.55 -10.82
N ALA A 116 -10.47 -7.42 -10.86
CA ALA A 116 -9.41 -7.17 -11.83
C ALA A 116 -8.20 -8.11 -11.71
N GLY A 117 -8.11 -8.87 -10.61
CA GLY A 117 -7.16 -9.98 -10.46
C GLY A 117 -5.73 -9.55 -10.08
N TYR A 118 -5.58 -8.38 -9.47
CA TYR A 118 -4.30 -7.87 -8.95
C TYR A 118 -4.23 -8.01 -7.43
N ASP A 119 -3.05 -8.32 -6.91
CA ASP A 119 -2.78 -8.36 -5.46
C ASP A 119 -2.46 -6.98 -4.89
N TYR A 120 -1.98 -6.06 -5.74
CA TYR A 120 -1.67 -4.69 -5.37
C TYR A 120 -1.92 -3.73 -6.54
N ILE A 121 -2.68 -2.67 -6.29
CA ILE A 121 -2.86 -1.55 -7.18
C ILE A 121 -2.99 -0.25 -6.38
N GLY A 122 -2.34 0.81 -6.86
CA GLY A 122 -2.40 2.17 -6.32
C GLY A 122 -2.09 3.17 -7.44
N PRO A 123 -2.01 4.48 -7.15
CA PRO A 123 -1.64 5.46 -8.15
C PRO A 123 -0.26 5.14 -8.77
N PRO A 124 -0.07 5.42 -10.06
CA PRO A 124 1.21 5.21 -10.72
C PRO A 124 2.22 6.25 -10.26
N TRP A 125 3.45 5.82 -9.97
CA TRP A 125 4.60 6.71 -9.89
C TRP A 125 4.97 7.14 -11.31
N GLN A 126 4.60 8.37 -11.66
CA GLN A 126 5.00 8.97 -12.93
C GLN A 126 6.26 9.79 -12.74
N VAL A 127 7.06 9.93 -13.80
CA VAL A 127 8.16 10.90 -13.81
C VAL A 127 7.55 12.24 -14.21
N SER A 128 7.45 13.16 -13.26
CA SER A 128 6.97 14.53 -13.50
C SER A 128 7.78 15.54 -12.67
N GLU A 129 7.61 16.84 -12.96
CA GLU A 129 8.20 17.91 -12.16
C GLU A 129 7.76 17.86 -10.68
N ASP A 130 6.53 17.40 -10.42
CA ASP A 130 5.99 17.24 -9.06
C ASP A 130 6.55 16.03 -8.30
N THR A 131 7.20 15.11 -9.00
CA THR A 131 7.67 13.81 -8.48
C THR A 131 9.11 13.48 -8.89
N PRO A 132 10.09 14.38 -8.66
CA PRO A 132 11.46 14.25 -9.16
C PRO A 132 12.23 13.03 -8.61
N TRP A 133 11.72 12.38 -7.55
CA TRP A 133 12.31 11.17 -6.97
C TRP A 133 11.94 9.89 -7.74
N VAL A 134 10.94 9.93 -8.63
CA VAL A 134 10.53 8.79 -9.44
C VAL A 134 11.50 8.66 -10.62
N LYS A 135 12.25 7.56 -10.66
CA LYS A 135 13.21 7.28 -11.75
C LYS A 135 12.74 6.23 -12.74
N THR A 136 11.78 5.41 -12.33
CA THR A 136 11.25 4.31 -13.13
C THR A 136 9.74 4.27 -12.88
N PRO A 137 8.91 4.28 -13.94
CA PRO A 137 7.47 4.13 -13.77
C PRO A 137 7.15 2.85 -13.01
N GLY A 138 6.17 2.94 -12.12
CA GLY A 138 5.70 1.82 -11.32
C GLY A 138 4.39 2.16 -10.64
N VAL A 139 3.94 1.29 -9.76
CA VAL A 139 2.67 1.45 -9.05
C VAL A 139 2.95 1.52 -7.55
N GLY A 140 2.35 2.50 -6.88
CA GLY A 140 2.65 2.81 -5.50
C GLY A 140 1.62 3.73 -4.86
N ASN A 141 2.07 4.65 -4.01
CA ASN A 141 1.27 5.68 -3.36
C ASN A 141 0.21 5.06 -2.45
N GLY A 142 0.70 4.50 -1.34
CA GLY A 142 -0.05 3.62 -0.45
C GLY A 142 -1.28 4.23 0.22
N GLY A 143 -1.52 5.54 0.07
CA GLY A 143 -2.65 6.23 0.68
C GLY A 143 -3.98 6.09 -0.06
N PHE A 144 -3.98 5.65 -1.31
CA PHE A 144 -5.19 5.14 -1.97
C PHE A 144 -4.81 3.88 -2.74
N CYS A 145 -4.91 2.70 -2.11
CA CYS A 145 -4.48 1.45 -2.76
C CYS A 145 -5.30 0.24 -2.34
N LEU A 146 -5.53 -0.67 -3.27
CA LEU A 146 -6.20 -1.95 -3.04
C LEU A 146 -5.15 -3.05 -2.86
N ARG A 147 -5.34 -3.90 -1.85
CA ARG A 147 -4.43 -5.00 -1.51
C ARG A 147 -5.18 -6.30 -1.27
N ASN A 148 -4.70 -7.40 -1.85
CA ASN A 148 -5.18 -8.74 -1.49
C ASN A 148 -4.58 -9.18 -0.16
N VAL A 149 -5.43 -9.42 0.83
CA VAL A 149 -5.02 -9.71 2.22
C VAL A 149 -4.22 -11.01 2.31
N ALA A 150 -4.70 -12.06 1.64
CA ALA A 150 -4.06 -13.37 1.68
C ALA A 150 -2.68 -13.33 0.99
N SER A 151 -2.55 -12.63 -0.14
CA SER A 151 -1.28 -12.45 -0.84
C SER A 151 -0.27 -11.63 -0.03
N CYS A 152 -0.72 -10.55 0.64
CA CYS A 152 0.14 -9.81 1.57
C CYS A 152 0.64 -10.71 2.72
N LEU A 153 -0.23 -11.56 3.28
CA LEU A 153 0.18 -12.53 4.30
C LEU A 153 1.14 -13.60 3.76
N LYS A 154 0.99 -14.07 2.52
CA LYS A 154 1.95 -14.99 1.89
C LYS A 154 3.33 -14.36 1.75
N VAL A 155 3.40 -13.09 1.34
CA VAL A 155 4.64 -12.32 1.28
C VAL A 155 5.29 -12.22 2.66
N LEU A 156 4.53 -11.78 3.66
CA LEU A 156 5.04 -11.60 5.03
C LEU A 156 5.39 -12.92 5.71
N ASN A 157 4.75 -14.04 5.36
CA ASN A 157 5.09 -15.36 5.89
C ASN A 157 6.08 -16.14 5.01
N SER A 158 6.64 -15.50 3.98
CA SER A 158 7.49 -16.18 3.02
C SER A 158 8.76 -16.73 3.67
N THR A 159 9.15 -17.91 3.20
CA THR A 159 10.39 -18.58 3.59
C THR A 159 11.57 -18.25 2.66
N ARG A 160 11.32 -17.48 1.60
CA ARG A 160 12.30 -17.11 0.57
C ARG A 160 13.34 -16.13 1.11
N TYR A 161 14.50 -16.14 0.46
CA TYR A 161 15.58 -15.22 0.75
C TYR A 161 15.27 -13.81 0.21
N THR A 162 15.68 -12.76 0.92
CA THR A 162 15.62 -11.38 0.42
C THR A 162 16.49 -11.18 -0.81
N ILE A 163 17.67 -11.81 -0.79
CA ILE A 163 18.61 -11.85 -1.91
C ILE A 163 19.16 -13.26 -2.01
N GLU A 164 19.15 -13.82 -3.22
CA GLU A 164 19.76 -15.12 -3.46
C GLU A 164 21.25 -15.08 -3.08
N PRO A 165 21.73 -15.96 -2.18
CA PRO A 165 23.09 -15.90 -1.66
C PRO A 165 24.18 -15.94 -2.75
N ASP A 166 23.94 -16.67 -3.84
CA ASP A 166 24.86 -16.74 -4.97
C ASP A 166 24.87 -15.45 -5.78
N GLN A 167 23.71 -14.85 -6.08
CA GLN A 167 23.63 -13.55 -6.74
C GLN A 167 24.28 -12.44 -5.89
N TYR A 168 24.12 -12.50 -4.56
CA TYR A 168 24.83 -11.61 -3.64
C TYR A 168 26.34 -11.75 -3.79
N TRP A 169 26.83 -13.00 -3.83
CA TRP A 169 28.27 -13.27 -3.91
C TRP A 169 28.86 -12.88 -5.26
N GLU A 170 28.17 -13.15 -6.37
CA GLU A 170 28.57 -12.73 -7.71
C GLU A 170 28.74 -11.22 -7.79
N LYS A 171 27.76 -10.44 -7.29
CA LYS A 171 27.85 -8.97 -7.22
C LYS A 171 29.00 -8.51 -6.32
N TYR A 172 29.23 -9.20 -5.21
CA TYR A 172 30.35 -8.89 -4.31
C TYR A 172 31.69 -9.12 -5.00
N CYS A 173 31.89 -10.29 -5.62
CA CYS A 173 33.10 -10.64 -6.36
C CYS A 173 33.37 -9.68 -7.52
N ALA A 174 32.33 -9.26 -8.26
CA ALA A 174 32.46 -8.32 -9.36
C ALA A 174 32.98 -6.93 -8.92
N ALA A 175 32.77 -6.56 -7.65
CA ALA A 175 33.13 -5.25 -7.12
C ALA A 175 34.39 -5.23 -6.24
N HIS A 176 35.02 -6.38 -5.95
CA HIS A 176 36.08 -6.49 -4.93
C HIS A 176 37.27 -7.34 -5.39
N SER A 177 38.44 -7.07 -4.80
CA SER A 177 39.69 -7.79 -5.10
C SER A 177 39.65 -9.26 -4.64
N ARG A 178 40.56 -10.11 -5.15
CA ARG A 178 40.63 -11.52 -4.73
C ARG A 178 40.92 -11.68 -3.23
N LEU A 179 41.68 -10.78 -2.62
CA LEU A 179 41.97 -10.79 -1.18
C LEU A 179 40.70 -10.47 -0.38
N ASP A 180 39.93 -9.47 -0.80
CA ASP A 180 38.65 -9.12 -0.16
C ASP A 180 37.65 -10.27 -0.27
N GLN A 181 37.58 -10.91 -1.44
CA GLN A 181 36.74 -12.09 -1.66
C GLN A 181 37.13 -13.23 -0.71
N LEU A 182 38.43 -13.51 -0.54
CA LEU A 182 38.91 -14.53 0.38
C LEU A 182 38.62 -14.17 1.84
N LEU A 183 38.77 -12.91 2.25
CA LEU A 183 38.49 -12.49 3.63
C LEU A 183 36.99 -12.51 3.94
N ASN A 184 36.15 -12.15 2.97
CA ASN A 184 34.71 -11.95 3.16
C ASN A 184 33.85 -13.15 2.71
N TRP A 185 34.45 -14.26 2.28
CA TRP A 185 33.73 -15.48 1.90
C TRP A 185 32.72 -15.99 2.93
N PRO A 186 32.91 -15.85 4.27
CA PRO A 186 31.91 -16.30 5.24
C PRO A 186 30.61 -15.49 5.15
N ARG A 187 30.65 -14.26 4.62
CA ARG A 187 29.45 -13.42 4.42
C ARG A 187 28.48 -14.06 3.43
N LYS A 188 28.98 -14.82 2.44
CA LYS A 188 28.14 -15.64 1.55
C LYS A 188 27.32 -16.65 2.37
N TYR A 189 27.97 -17.39 3.25
CA TYR A 189 27.32 -18.43 4.07
C TYR A 189 26.34 -17.84 5.08
N LEU A 190 26.63 -16.67 5.63
CA LEU A 190 25.67 -15.93 6.46
C LEU A 190 24.37 -15.60 5.70
N LYS A 191 24.39 -15.46 4.36
CA LYS A 191 23.18 -15.24 3.55
C LYS A 191 22.35 -16.50 3.33
N TYR A 192 22.96 -17.68 3.38
CA TYR A 192 22.21 -18.94 3.38
C TYR A 192 21.44 -19.15 4.68
N TRP A 193 21.92 -18.55 5.77
CA TRP A 193 21.25 -18.65 7.06
C TRP A 193 20.02 -17.74 7.10
N ARG A 194 18.84 -18.35 7.01
CA ARG A 194 17.55 -17.65 6.85
C ARG A 194 17.28 -16.58 7.88
N THR A 195 17.70 -16.75 9.13
CA THR A 195 17.56 -15.73 10.20
C THR A 195 18.17 -14.38 9.81
N PHE A 196 19.17 -14.39 8.93
CA PHE A 196 19.88 -13.21 8.47
C PHE A 196 19.47 -12.72 7.07
N ASN A 197 18.56 -13.44 6.38
CA ASN A 197 18.17 -13.18 5.00
C ASN A 197 16.71 -13.61 4.78
N ASN A 198 15.77 -12.87 5.35
CA ASN A 198 14.33 -13.14 5.25
C ASN A 198 13.53 -11.84 5.26
N VAL A 199 12.23 -11.96 4.99
CA VAL A 199 11.29 -10.85 4.96
C VAL A 199 11.24 -10.07 6.28
N ASP A 200 11.29 -10.72 7.44
CA ASP A 200 11.28 -10.04 8.74
C ASP A 200 12.47 -9.10 8.89
N ARG A 201 13.66 -9.52 8.43
CA ARG A 201 14.87 -8.70 8.50
C ARG A 201 14.84 -7.55 7.50
N GLU A 202 14.29 -7.75 6.31
CA GLU A 202 14.11 -6.65 5.35
C GLU A 202 13.12 -5.63 5.92
N VAL A 203 11.93 -6.07 6.33
CA VAL A 203 10.88 -5.22 6.89
C VAL A 203 11.39 -4.45 8.11
N ALA A 204 12.08 -5.11 9.06
CA ALA A 204 12.63 -4.43 10.24
C ALA A 204 13.67 -3.35 9.92
N LYS A 205 14.33 -3.46 8.75
CA LYS A 205 15.33 -2.47 8.28
C LYS A 205 14.77 -1.56 7.19
N PHE A 206 13.51 -1.70 6.80
CA PHE A 206 12.92 -0.93 5.73
C PHE A 206 12.65 0.50 6.21
N ARG A 207 13.35 1.47 5.61
CA ARG A 207 13.27 2.90 5.98
C ARG A 207 12.57 3.77 4.94
N LYS A 208 12.03 3.14 3.90
CA LYS A 208 11.28 3.80 2.83
C LYS A 208 9.78 3.59 3.06
N ASN A 209 8.96 4.31 2.31
CA ASN A 209 7.50 4.16 2.36
C ASN A 209 7.10 2.72 1.97
N GLU A 210 6.09 2.17 2.64
CA GLU A 210 5.61 0.79 2.49
C GLU A 210 5.13 0.46 1.07
N ASP A 211 4.63 1.45 0.35
CA ASP A 211 4.17 1.32 -1.03
C ASP A 211 5.32 0.90 -1.96
N LEU A 212 6.56 1.32 -1.69
CA LEU A 212 7.73 0.83 -2.38
C LEU A 212 7.97 -0.65 -2.13
N PHE A 213 7.71 -1.13 -0.92
CA PHE A 213 7.83 -2.56 -0.62
C PHE A 213 6.79 -3.35 -1.40
N TRP A 214 5.52 -2.95 -1.34
CA TRP A 214 4.43 -3.66 -2.03
C TRP A 214 4.52 -3.57 -3.55
N GLY A 215 4.89 -2.40 -4.08
CA GLY A 215 5.03 -2.14 -5.51
C GLY A 215 6.31 -2.67 -6.16
N THR A 216 7.30 -3.15 -5.39
CA THR A 216 8.57 -3.65 -5.99
C THR A 216 9.21 -4.85 -5.30
N ARG A 217 9.04 -5.04 -3.99
CA ARG A 217 9.76 -6.07 -3.20
C ARG A 217 8.93 -7.32 -2.96
N ALA A 218 7.61 -7.20 -2.92
CA ALA A 218 6.69 -8.30 -2.65
C ALA A 218 6.94 -9.53 -3.55
N ILE A 219 7.20 -9.30 -4.85
CA ILE A 219 7.48 -10.35 -5.85
C ILE A 219 8.70 -11.23 -5.52
N ASN A 220 9.66 -10.73 -4.74
CA ASN A 220 10.82 -11.53 -4.34
C ASN A 220 10.42 -12.65 -3.35
N TYR A 221 9.36 -12.41 -2.59
CA TYR A 221 8.85 -13.28 -1.53
C TYR A 221 7.65 -14.13 -1.97
N TYR A 222 6.91 -13.66 -2.96
CA TYR A 222 5.82 -14.39 -3.59
C TYR A 222 5.83 -14.04 -5.09
N PRO A 223 6.51 -14.84 -5.93
CA PRO A 223 6.68 -14.55 -7.36
C PRO A 223 5.36 -14.40 -8.13
N GLU A 224 4.28 -15.02 -7.65
CA GLU A 224 2.95 -14.92 -8.21
C GLU A 224 2.18 -13.67 -7.73
N PHE A 225 2.79 -12.80 -6.90
CA PHE A 225 2.18 -11.55 -6.44
C PHE A 225 2.01 -10.58 -7.62
N LYS A 226 0.75 -10.30 -7.98
CA LYS A 226 0.39 -9.51 -9.15
C LYS A 226 0.27 -8.04 -8.82
N ILE A 227 1.21 -7.25 -9.34
CA ILE A 227 1.16 -5.79 -9.27
C ILE A 227 0.52 -5.29 -10.56
N ALA A 228 -0.45 -4.38 -10.45
CA ALA A 228 -1.08 -3.80 -11.64
C ALA A 228 -0.05 -3.08 -12.53
N PRO A 229 -0.19 -3.14 -13.86
CA PRO A 229 0.61 -2.33 -14.77
C PRO A 229 0.18 -0.86 -14.71
N VAL A 230 1.05 0.05 -15.16
CA VAL A 230 0.89 1.51 -15.01
C VAL A 230 -0.34 2.05 -15.73
N ASP A 231 -0.67 1.51 -16.89
CA ASP A 231 -1.86 1.87 -17.68
C ASP A 231 -3.17 1.53 -16.97
N VAL A 232 -3.22 0.38 -16.29
CA VAL A 232 -4.36 0.01 -15.45
C VAL A 232 -4.39 0.84 -14.16
N ALA A 233 -3.23 1.14 -13.58
CA ALA A 233 -3.12 1.99 -12.40
C ALA A 233 -3.60 3.43 -12.66
N LEU A 234 -3.43 3.96 -13.88
CA LEU A 234 -4.00 5.25 -14.28
C LEU A 234 -5.53 5.24 -14.19
N GLN A 235 -6.19 4.16 -14.61
CA GLN A 235 -7.64 4.04 -14.49
C GLN A 235 -8.08 3.93 -13.02
N PHE A 236 -7.23 3.36 -12.16
CA PHE A 236 -7.51 3.22 -10.74
C PHE A 236 -7.37 4.52 -9.96
N ALA A 237 -6.21 5.18 -10.02
CA ALA A 237 -6.00 6.40 -9.27
C ALA A 237 -4.90 7.31 -9.79
N PHE A 238 -5.04 8.61 -9.49
CA PHE A 238 -3.99 9.61 -9.70
C PHE A 238 -3.39 10.09 -8.37
N GLU A 239 -2.20 10.67 -8.43
CA GLU A 239 -1.60 11.42 -7.32
C GLU A 239 -0.89 12.67 -7.86
N GLY A 240 0.39 12.55 -8.23
CA GLY A 240 1.16 13.65 -8.84
C GLY A 240 0.78 13.90 -10.31
N ALA A 241 0.92 15.15 -10.77
CA ALA A 241 0.61 15.61 -12.14
C ALA A 241 -0.76 15.13 -12.68
N PRO A 242 -1.89 15.38 -11.98
CA PRO A 242 -3.18 14.80 -12.32
C PRO A 242 -3.70 15.20 -13.71
N ARG A 243 -3.33 16.38 -14.22
CA ARG A 243 -3.68 16.79 -15.61
C ARG A 243 -3.02 15.92 -16.67
N ASP A 244 -1.77 15.53 -16.45
CA ASP A 244 -1.06 14.63 -17.37
C ASP A 244 -1.57 13.20 -17.24
N CYS A 245 -1.88 12.76 -16.01
CA CYS A 245 -2.56 11.50 -15.77
C CYS A 245 -3.89 11.44 -16.52
N PHE A 246 -4.70 12.50 -16.44
CA PHE A 246 -6.00 12.61 -17.09
C PHE A 246 -5.88 12.52 -18.60
N LYS A 247 -4.93 13.23 -19.22
CA LYS A 247 -4.66 13.12 -20.66
C LYS A 247 -4.24 11.71 -21.07
N LYS A 248 -3.38 11.05 -20.27
CA LYS A 248 -2.94 9.66 -20.51
C LYS A 248 -4.06 8.65 -20.30
N ASN A 249 -5.02 8.97 -19.42
CA ASN A 249 -6.22 8.19 -19.16
C ASN A 249 -7.39 8.62 -20.07
N GLU A 250 -7.08 8.99 -21.33
CA GLU A 250 -8.08 9.33 -22.36
C GLU A 250 -9.06 10.44 -21.96
N ASN A 251 -8.62 11.39 -21.12
CA ASN A 251 -9.46 12.45 -20.54
C ASN A 251 -10.66 11.90 -19.74
N THR A 252 -10.45 10.78 -19.05
CA THR A 252 -11.43 10.18 -18.14
C THR A 252 -10.90 10.24 -16.72
N LEU A 253 -11.79 10.52 -15.76
CA LEU A 253 -11.43 10.50 -14.34
C LEU A 253 -11.10 9.07 -13.90
N PRO A 254 -10.14 8.89 -12.99
CA PRO A 254 -9.85 7.60 -12.41
C PRO A 254 -10.93 7.23 -11.39
N PHE A 255 -10.90 5.98 -10.91
CA PHE A 255 -11.75 5.55 -9.79
C PHE A 255 -11.54 6.39 -8.52
N GLY A 256 -10.30 6.83 -8.24
CA GLY A 256 -10.01 7.73 -7.13
C GLY A 256 -8.71 8.51 -7.26
N CYS A 257 -8.27 9.17 -6.20
CA CYS A 257 -6.98 9.83 -6.16
C CYS A 257 -6.41 9.89 -4.74
N HIS A 258 -5.13 10.20 -4.63
CA HIS A 258 -4.42 10.40 -3.37
C HIS A 258 -3.75 11.77 -3.34
N ALA A 259 -3.60 12.34 -2.14
CA ALA A 259 -3.00 13.63 -1.87
C ALA A 259 -3.61 14.78 -2.71
N TRP A 260 -4.94 14.77 -2.88
CA TRP A 260 -5.69 15.74 -3.68
C TRP A 260 -5.48 17.21 -3.27
N PRO A 261 -5.29 17.58 -1.98
CA PRO A 261 -5.03 18.97 -1.61
C PRO A 261 -3.61 19.40 -1.98
N LYS A 262 -2.68 18.46 -2.08
CA LYS A 262 -1.25 18.70 -2.26
C LYS A 262 -0.87 18.85 -3.73
N TYR A 263 -1.41 18.00 -4.60
CA TYR A 263 -1.05 17.96 -6.01
C TYR A 263 -2.17 18.51 -6.90
N ASP A 264 -1.97 19.74 -7.38
CA ASP A 264 -2.88 20.49 -8.25
C ASP A 264 -4.35 20.45 -7.78
N ARG A 265 -4.60 21.01 -6.59
CA ARG A 265 -5.93 21.13 -5.98
C ARG A 265 -6.99 21.64 -6.96
N SER A 266 -6.62 22.62 -7.79
CA SER A 266 -7.52 23.24 -8.78
C SER A 266 -8.04 22.29 -9.84
N PHE A 267 -7.34 21.18 -10.10
CA PHE A 267 -7.83 20.11 -10.96
C PHE A 267 -8.99 19.34 -10.30
N TRP A 268 -8.91 19.13 -8.98
CA TRP A 268 -9.88 18.31 -8.22
C TRP A 268 -11.11 19.09 -7.77
N GLU A 269 -10.98 20.38 -7.49
CA GLU A 269 -12.06 21.25 -6.98
C GLU A 269 -13.39 21.15 -7.78
N PRO A 270 -13.39 21.13 -9.13
CA PRO A 270 -14.62 20.99 -9.90
C PRO A 270 -15.33 19.63 -9.74
N HIS A 271 -14.66 18.63 -9.17
CA HIS A 271 -15.15 17.27 -9.00
C HIS A 271 -15.55 16.94 -7.55
N LEU A 272 -15.43 17.91 -6.65
CA LEU A 272 -15.86 17.74 -5.26
C LEU A 272 -17.39 17.68 -5.19
N LEU A 273 -17.89 16.79 -4.34
CA LEU A 273 -19.30 16.76 -3.99
C LEU A 273 -19.67 18.06 -3.26
N LEU A 274 -20.75 18.71 -3.71
CA LEU A 274 -21.27 19.90 -3.06
C LEU A 274 -21.87 19.50 -1.70
N GLU A 275 -21.60 20.29 -0.67
CA GLU A 275 -22.32 20.18 0.61
C GLU A 275 -23.80 20.51 0.35
N ASN A 276 -24.69 19.56 0.63
CA ASN A 276 -26.14 19.78 0.62
C ASN A 276 -26.59 20.51 1.88
#